data_AF-A0AAD7ZR48-F1
#
_entry.id   AF-A0AAD7ZR48-F1
#
_cell.length_a   1.000
_cell.length_b   1.000
_cell.length_c   1.000
_cell.angle_alpha   90.00
_cell.angle_beta   90.00
_cell.angle_gamma   90.00
#
_symmetry.space_group_name_H-M   'P 1'
#
loop_
_entity.id
_entity.type
_entity.pdbx_description
1 polymer ?
#
loop_
_entity_poly.entity_id
_entity_poly.type
_entity_poly.pdbx_seq_one_letter_code
_entity_poly.pdbx_strand_id
1 'polypeptide(L)'
;MAKTKHESCNVTAHMYPIMLGHIYELSVAIENYNNKKLVSTAEAFLPLRQRIYGILLYENPDTAHVNELCIQSNECPGEATQIPIKLITHIEKFHPGLCKLWSDECHEDLRWNLFVESLTEKNKLSVDSVKKLGFSYVVPVAVLYYLLQERKNMLKEVEIDVILLQAALVKVYTADDIKAMSNQLHSGNKFVRRVAEIATVFTRGVTMVLFLLSACGFPLHEAMPWLYFDGKLLLQKYIEVVKEKKDPIQICEDTKHKDVCPTYRKMRELAMPIKSRRS
;
A
#
# COMPACT_ATOMS: atom_id res chain seq x y z
N MET A 1 -1.20 25.54 6.27
CA MET A 1 -1.98 24.44 5.69
C MET A 1 -1.54 23.05 6.18
N ALA A 2 -0.24 22.68 6.08
CA ALA A 2 0.25 21.37 6.53
C ALA A 2 -0.12 21.03 8.00
N LYS A 3 0.15 21.97 8.91
CA LYS A 3 -0.21 21.87 10.34
C LYS A 3 -1.71 21.59 10.54
N THR A 4 -2.57 22.39 9.92
CA THR A 4 -4.04 22.23 10.02
C THR A 4 -4.51 20.86 9.52
N LYS A 5 -3.98 20.37 8.39
CA LYS A 5 -4.31 19.04 7.87
C LYS A 5 -3.85 17.91 8.79
N HIS A 6 -2.69 18.08 9.45
CA HIS A 6 -2.18 17.14 10.45
C HIS A 6 -3.07 17.12 11.71
N GLU A 7 -3.39 18.28 12.27
CA GLU A 7 -4.24 18.43 13.47
C GLU A 7 -5.67 17.93 13.24
N SER A 8 -6.16 17.98 12.00
CA SER A 8 -7.48 17.45 11.61
C SER A 8 -7.45 16.00 11.14
N CYS A 9 -6.33 15.29 11.25
CA CYS A 9 -6.16 13.89 10.83
C CYS A 9 -6.52 13.63 9.35
N ASN A 10 -6.40 14.64 8.48
CA ASN A 10 -6.74 14.53 7.06
C ASN A 10 -5.61 13.93 6.21
N VAL A 11 -4.42 13.80 6.80
CA VAL A 11 -3.17 13.31 6.18
C VAL A 11 -2.43 12.40 7.15
N THR A 12 -1.50 11.60 6.65
CA THR A 12 -0.66 10.75 7.53
C THR A 12 0.15 11.58 8.54
N ALA A 13 0.35 11.00 9.74
CA ALA A 13 1.05 11.65 10.84
C ALA A 13 2.50 12.07 10.51
N HIS A 14 3.16 11.38 9.58
CA HIS A 14 4.56 11.63 9.21
C HIS A 14 4.75 12.85 8.31
N MET A 15 3.71 13.28 7.60
CA MET A 15 3.83 14.30 6.57
C MET A 15 4.31 15.65 7.11
N TYR A 16 3.66 16.15 8.18
CA TYR A 16 4.00 17.46 8.75
C TYR A 16 5.38 17.50 9.41
N PRO A 17 5.80 16.51 10.24
CA PRO A 17 7.16 16.46 10.78
C PRO A 17 8.26 16.49 9.71
N ILE A 18 8.10 15.76 8.59
CA ILE A 18 9.09 15.77 7.51
C ILE A 18 9.26 17.18 6.92
N MET A 19 8.16 17.91 6.73
CA MET A 19 8.23 19.28 6.22
C MET A 19 8.92 20.26 7.19
N LEU A 20 8.97 19.92 8.48
CA LEU A 20 9.72 20.67 9.49
C LEU A 20 11.19 20.23 9.60
N GLY A 21 11.63 19.24 8.80
CA GLY A 21 12.97 18.67 8.88
C GLY A 21 13.16 17.68 10.03
N HIS A 22 12.08 17.19 10.64
CA HIS A 22 12.16 16.18 11.69
C HIS A 22 12.46 14.78 11.12
N ILE A 23 12.93 13.89 11.98
CA ILE A 23 13.25 12.50 11.63
C ILE A 23 11.98 11.76 11.25
N TYR A 24 12.02 11.03 10.13
CA TYR A 24 11.01 10.05 9.78
C TYR A 24 11.28 8.73 10.51
N GLU A 25 10.32 8.27 11.29
CA GLU A 25 10.45 7.03 12.06
C GLU A 25 9.53 5.95 11.50
N LEU A 26 10.08 4.75 11.32
CA LEU A 26 9.31 3.54 10.99
C LEU A 26 9.52 2.51 12.10
N SER A 27 8.43 2.23 12.82
CA SER A 27 8.37 1.34 13.99
C SER A 27 8.84 -0.09 13.72
N VAL A 28 8.86 -0.97 14.72
CA VAL A 28 9.12 -2.40 14.52
C VAL A 28 7.97 -3.05 13.74
N ALA A 29 8.30 -3.96 12.81
CA ALA A 29 7.35 -4.88 12.19
C ALA A 29 7.64 -6.34 12.54
N ILE A 30 6.66 -7.23 12.36
CA ILE A 30 6.79 -8.67 12.58
C ILE A 30 7.50 -9.30 11.37
N GLU A 31 8.77 -8.97 11.21
CA GLU A 31 9.63 -9.45 10.13
C GLU A 31 10.66 -10.44 10.65
N ASN A 32 11.11 -11.35 9.77
CA ASN A 32 12.15 -12.31 10.11
C ASN A 32 13.53 -11.79 9.70
N TYR A 33 14.09 -10.86 10.48
CA TYR A 33 15.41 -10.28 10.21
C TYR A 33 16.58 -11.27 10.28
N ASN A 34 16.37 -12.46 10.87
CA ASN A 34 17.37 -13.54 10.82
C ASN A 34 17.53 -14.14 9.41
N ASN A 35 16.53 -13.98 8.55
CA ASN A 35 16.60 -14.48 7.19
C ASN A 35 17.18 -13.42 6.24
N LYS A 36 18.49 -13.47 6.03
CA LYS A 36 19.23 -12.57 5.12
C LYS A 36 18.80 -12.62 3.65
N LYS A 37 17.93 -13.56 3.26
CA LYS A 37 17.35 -13.62 1.90
C LYS A 37 16.11 -12.73 1.76
N LEU A 38 15.53 -12.27 2.87
CA LEU A 38 14.37 -11.40 2.87
C LEU A 38 14.84 -9.94 2.95
N VAL A 39 14.22 -9.11 2.13
CA VAL A 39 14.35 -7.65 2.19
C VAL A 39 13.38 -7.15 3.24
N SER A 40 13.84 -6.29 4.15
CA SER A 40 12.97 -5.68 5.16
C SER A 40 11.89 -4.81 4.49
N THR A 41 10.72 -4.64 5.10
CA THR A 41 9.69 -3.75 4.54
C THR A 41 10.17 -2.30 4.49
N ALA A 42 10.98 -1.89 5.47
CA ALA A 42 11.64 -0.59 5.49
C ALA A 42 12.47 -0.35 4.22
N GLU A 43 13.31 -1.31 3.82
CA GLU A 43 14.11 -1.25 2.59
C GLU A 43 13.25 -1.45 1.33
N ALA A 44 12.24 -2.31 1.42
CA ALA A 44 11.36 -2.63 0.32
C ALA A 44 10.61 -1.38 -0.18
N PHE A 45 10.19 -0.51 0.73
CA PHE A 45 9.45 0.71 0.39
C PHE A 45 10.30 1.99 0.38
N LEU A 46 11.62 1.89 0.57
CA LEU A 46 12.53 3.04 0.54
C LEU A 46 12.39 3.87 -0.76
N PRO A 47 12.39 3.29 -1.98
CA PRO A 47 12.23 4.08 -3.21
C PRO A 47 10.94 4.89 -3.25
N LEU A 48 9.86 4.34 -2.71
CA LEU A 48 8.58 5.04 -2.64
C LEU A 48 8.65 6.21 -1.66
N ARG A 49 9.26 6.03 -0.48
CA ARG A 49 9.49 7.13 0.47
C ARG A 49 10.33 8.26 -0.13
N GLN A 50 11.40 7.93 -0.83
CA GLN A 50 12.24 8.92 -1.51
C GLN A 50 11.46 9.77 -2.52
N ARG A 51 10.53 9.15 -3.26
CA ARG A 51 9.62 9.86 -4.19
C ARG A 51 8.60 10.72 -3.46
N ILE A 52 8.06 10.23 -2.34
CA ILE A 52 7.16 11.01 -1.49
C ILE A 52 7.88 12.26 -0.94
N TYR A 53 9.12 12.13 -0.48
CA TYR A 53 9.93 13.28 -0.06
C TYR A 53 10.15 14.26 -1.22
N GLY A 54 10.32 13.74 -2.44
CA GLY A 54 10.43 14.55 -3.64
C GLY A 54 9.19 15.39 -3.93
N ILE A 55 8.00 14.92 -3.56
CA ILE A 55 6.75 15.71 -3.62
C ILE A 55 6.76 16.76 -2.50
N LEU A 56 6.96 16.33 -1.26
CA LEU A 56 6.80 17.18 -0.06
C LEU A 56 7.83 18.30 0.05
N LEU A 57 9.01 18.12 -0.55
CA LEU A 57 10.12 19.05 -0.44
C LEU A 57 10.50 19.64 -1.81
N TYR A 58 9.65 19.48 -2.83
CA TYR A 58 9.89 20.00 -4.17
C TYR A 58 10.17 21.51 -4.19
N GLU A 59 9.48 22.27 -3.35
CA GLU A 59 9.62 23.73 -3.23
C GLU A 59 10.77 24.16 -2.30
N ASN A 60 11.53 23.20 -1.75
CA ASN A 60 12.69 23.45 -0.89
C ASN A 60 13.93 22.75 -1.48
N PRO A 61 14.52 23.29 -2.56
CA PRO A 61 15.60 22.64 -3.30
C PRO A 61 16.91 22.51 -2.52
N ASP A 62 17.10 23.28 -1.45
CA ASP A 62 18.28 23.20 -0.58
C ASP A 62 18.29 21.92 0.28
N THR A 63 17.11 21.32 0.47
CA THR A 63 16.99 20.05 1.20
C THR A 63 17.23 18.89 0.25
N ALA A 64 18.39 18.24 0.38
CA ALA A 64 18.74 17.08 -0.44
C ALA A 64 18.40 15.72 0.21
N HIS A 65 18.19 15.68 1.53
CA HIS A 65 18.03 14.45 2.29
C HIS A 65 16.94 14.59 3.36
N VAL A 66 16.33 13.45 3.72
CA VAL A 66 15.49 13.29 4.90
C VAL A 66 16.17 12.31 5.85
N ASN A 67 16.21 12.64 7.14
CA ASN A 67 16.75 11.74 8.16
C ASN A 67 15.70 10.66 8.49
N GLU A 68 16.07 9.38 8.37
CA GLU A 68 15.21 8.25 8.71
C GLU A 68 15.76 7.47 9.91
N LEU A 69 14.87 7.06 10.81
CA LEU A 69 15.11 6.05 11.84
C LEU A 69 14.17 4.86 11.57
N CYS A 70 14.62 3.95 10.71
CA CYS A 70 13.83 2.81 10.24
C CYS A 70 14.48 1.50 10.67
N ILE A 71 13.70 0.62 11.30
CA ILE A 71 14.19 -0.70 11.71
C ILE A 71 14.26 -1.62 10.49
N GLN A 72 15.48 -2.08 10.17
CA GLN A 72 15.77 -2.91 8.99
C GLN A 72 16.41 -4.26 9.37
N SER A 73 16.83 -4.43 10.62
CA SER A 73 17.51 -5.62 11.13
C SER A 73 17.07 -5.92 12.56
N ASN A 74 17.72 -6.91 13.19
CA ASN A 74 17.55 -7.19 14.63
C ASN A 74 18.17 -6.11 15.54
N GLU A 75 18.82 -5.09 14.98
CA GLU A 75 19.45 -4.01 15.72
C GLU A 75 18.62 -2.74 15.58
N CYS A 76 18.37 -2.08 16.72
CA CYS A 76 17.76 -0.75 16.70
C CYS A 76 18.80 0.24 16.14
N PRO A 77 18.47 1.04 15.12
CA PRO A 77 19.42 2.04 14.61
C PRO A 77 19.75 3.05 15.72
N GLY A 78 21.05 3.25 15.97
CA GLY A 78 21.53 4.20 16.98
C GLY A 78 21.57 5.65 16.48
N GLU A 79 21.61 5.85 15.16
CA GLU A 79 21.65 7.16 14.52
C GLU A 79 20.71 7.19 13.31
N ALA A 80 20.24 8.39 12.96
CA ALA A 80 19.40 8.57 11.79
C ALA A 80 20.22 8.44 10.51
N THR A 81 19.67 7.75 9.52
CA THR A 81 20.27 7.60 8.19
C THR A 81 19.80 8.72 7.27
N GLN A 82 20.72 9.38 6.56
CA GLN A 82 20.37 10.37 5.54
C GLN A 82 19.89 9.67 4.27
N ILE A 83 18.61 9.82 3.97
CA ILE A 83 17.98 9.25 2.79
C ILE A 83 17.85 10.33 1.72
N PRO A 84 18.43 10.14 0.52
CA PRO A 84 18.37 11.15 -0.52
C PRO A 84 16.97 11.25 -1.10
N ILE A 85 16.57 12.48 -1.40
CA ILE A 85 15.29 12.78 -2.02
C ILE A 85 15.34 12.43 -3.50
N LYS A 86 14.29 11.78 -4.02
CA LYS A 86 14.19 11.42 -5.45
C LYS A 86 13.00 12.12 -6.08
N LEU A 87 13.27 13.05 -6.99
CA LEU A 87 12.22 13.65 -7.82
C LEU A 87 11.75 12.65 -8.89
N ILE A 88 10.44 12.67 -9.18
CA ILE A 88 9.92 11.99 -10.38
C ILE A 88 10.32 12.79 -11.62
N THR A 89 10.50 12.09 -12.74
CA THR A 89 10.80 12.75 -14.01
C THR A 89 9.65 13.67 -14.41
N HIS A 90 9.97 14.90 -14.79
CA HIS A 90 8.99 15.92 -15.17
C HIS A 90 7.97 16.29 -14.07
N ILE A 91 8.38 16.25 -12.80
CA ILE A 91 7.52 16.59 -11.66
C ILE A 91 6.84 17.97 -11.82
N GLU A 92 7.47 18.92 -12.51
CA GLU A 92 6.94 20.26 -12.80
C GLU A 92 5.60 20.24 -13.55
N LYS A 93 5.31 19.17 -14.31
CA LYS A 93 4.03 19.00 -15.02
C LYS A 93 2.90 18.57 -14.11
N PHE A 94 3.22 17.95 -12.97
CA PHE A 94 2.28 17.30 -12.07
C PHE A 94 2.15 18.02 -10.73
N HIS A 95 3.13 18.85 -10.37
CA HIS A 95 3.23 19.49 -9.07
C HIS A 95 3.00 21.01 -9.16
N PRO A 96 1.78 21.50 -8.88
CA PRO A 96 1.43 22.93 -9.02
C PRO A 96 1.90 23.81 -7.85
N GLY A 97 2.74 23.26 -6.96
CA GLY A 97 3.03 23.79 -5.63
C GLY A 97 2.10 23.16 -4.58
N LEU A 98 2.62 22.89 -3.38
CA LEU A 98 1.91 22.17 -2.31
C LEU A 98 0.65 22.91 -1.87
N CYS A 99 0.74 24.25 -1.80
CA CYS A 99 -0.40 25.12 -1.48
C CYS A 99 -1.58 24.87 -2.42
N LYS A 100 -1.33 24.88 -3.72
CA LYS A 100 -2.37 24.60 -4.72
C LYS A 100 -2.76 23.13 -4.72
N LEU A 101 -1.80 22.21 -4.71
CA LEU A 101 -2.02 20.75 -4.74
C LEU A 101 -2.99 20.27 -3.64
N TRP A 102 -2.86 20.81 -2.43
CA TRP A 102 -3.69 20.39 -1.28
C TRP A 102 -4.93 21.26 -1.05
N SER A 103 -5.12 22.30 -1.85
CA SER A 103 -6.35 23.11 -1.84
C SER A 103 -7.49 22.38 -2.55
N ASP A 104 -8.73 22.76 -2.25
CA ASP A 104 -9.90 22.19 -2.92
C ASP A 104 -10.03 22.65 -4.40
N GLU A 105 -9.24 23.66 -4.80
CA GLU A 105 -9.18 24.16 -6.18
C GLU A 105 -8.34 23.27 -7.11
N CYS A 106 -7.55 22.33 -6.57
CA CYS A 106 -6.77 21.42 -7.39
C CYS A 106 -7.65 20.38 -8.06
N HIS A 107 -7.58 20.30 -9.38
CA HIS A 107 -8.22 19.23 -10.14
C HIS A 107 -7.74 17.85 -9.68
N GLU A 108 -8.69 16.94 -9.46
CA GLU A 108 -8.43 15.58 -9.02
C GLU A 108 -7.52 14.81 -10.00
N ASP A 109 -7.66 15.08 -11.31
CA ASP A 109 -6.82 14.48 -12.35
C ASP A 109 -5.33 14.76 -12.13
N LEU A 110 -4.99 15.98 -11.70
CA LEU A 110 -3.60 16.33 -11.44
C LEU A 110 -3.04 15.51 -10.26
N ARG A 111 -3.83 15.32 -9.20
CA ARG A 111 -3.46 14.51 -8.04
C ARG A 111 -3.29 13.04 -8.42
N TRP A 112 -4.18 12.49 -9.24
CA TRP A 112 -4.08 11.11 -9.70
C TRP A 112 -2.90 10.88 -10.65
N ASN A 113 -2.61 11.84 -11.54
CA ASN A 113 -1.41 11.78 -12.38
C ASN A 113 -0.15 11.77 -11.51
N LEU A 114 -0.04 12.69 -10.54
CA LEU A 114 1.09 12.73 -9.61
C LEU A 114 1.22 11.43 -8.80
N PHE A 115 0.11 10.88 -8.30
CA PHE A 115 0.07 9.62 -7.57
C PHE A 115 0.60 8.45 -8.43
N VAL A 116 0.07 8.29 -9.63
CA VAL A 116 0.45 7.22 -10.56
C VAL A 116 1.92 7.35 -10.97
N GLU A 117 2.37 8.56 -11.29
CA GLU A 117 3.76 8.82 -11.69
C GLU A 117 4.75 8.58 -10.55
N SER A 118 4.32 8.76 -9.30
CA SER A 118 5.14 8.57 -8.11
C SER A 118 5.10 7.14 -7.57
N LEU A 119 4.11 6.33 -7.95
CA LEU A 119 3.94 4.99 -7.40
C LEU A 119 5.12 4.08 -7.76
N THR A 120 5.47 3.97 -9.04
CA THR A 120 6.65 3.20 -9.49
C THR A 120 7.46 3.98 -10.52
N GLU A 121 8.74 3.65 -10.68
CA GLU A 121 9.64 4.36 -11.59
C GLU A 121 9.31 4.14 -13.07
N LYS A 122 9.01 2.89 -13.47
CA LYS A 122 8.93 2.51 -14.90
C LYS A 122 7.50 2.30 -15.40
N ASN A 123 6.77 1.37 -14.78
CA ASN A 123 5.45 0.97 -15.25
C ASN A 123 4.38 1.73 -14.47
N LYS A 124 3.38 2.26 -15.17
CA LYS A 124 2.35 3.12 -14.56
C LYS A 124 1.00 2.42 -14.58
N LEU A 125 0.20 2.66 -13.55
CA LEU A 125 -1.23 2.35 -13.57
C LEU A 125 -1.95 3.34 -14.51
N SER A 126 -3.09 2.95 -15.06
CA SER A 126 -3.94 3.91 -15.77
C SER A 126 -4.67 4.81 -14.76
N VAL A 127 -4.57 6.13 -14.95
CA VAL A 127 -5.29 7.14 -14.15
C VAL A 127 -6.80 6.89 -14.18
N ASP A 128 -7.36 6.64 -15.35
CA ASP A 128 -8.79 6.36 -15.48
C ASP A 128 -9.21 5.09 -14.72
N SER A 129 -8.36 4.07 -14.76
CA SER A 129 -8.64 2.81 -14.08
C SER A 129 -8.62 2.97 -12.57
N VAL A 130 -7.65 3.70 -12.01
CA VAL A 130 -7.60 3.95 -10.56
C VAL A 130 -8.78 4.81 -10.10
N LYS A 131 -9.11 5.88 -10.84
CA LYS A 131 -10.28 6.72 -10.56
C LYS A 131 -11.58 5.91 -10.50
N LYS A 132 -11.82 5.09 -11.53
CA LYS A 132 -13.02 4.25 -11.63
C LYS A 132 -13.07 3.12 -10.60
N LEU A 133 -11.94 2.82 -9.94
CA LEU A 133 -11.87 1.74 -8.96
C LEU A 133 -12.20 2.25 -7.54
N GLY A 134 -11.91 3.52 -7.23
CA GLY A 134 -12.19 4.15 -5.94
C GLY A 134 -11.18 3.79 -4.84
N PHE A 135 -11.04 4.64 -3.83
CA PHE A 135 -9.97 4.57 -2.83
C PHE A 135 -9.86 3.22 -2.11
N SER A 136 -11.00 2.63 -1.68
CA SER A 136 -10.99 1.36 -0.94
C SER A 136 -10.31 0.22 -1.70
N TYR A 137 -10.28 0.27 -3.04
CA TYR A 137 -9.70 -0.78 -3.86
C TYR A 137 -8.42 -0.32 -4.58
N VAL A 138 -8.23 0.98 -4.78
CA VAL A 138 -6.97 1.53 -5.30
C VAL A 138 -5.82 1.28 -4.34
N VAL A 139 -6.02 1.41 -3.02
CA VAL A 139 -4.93 1.18 -2.06
C VAL A 139 -4.36 -0.24 -2.16
N PRO A 140 -5.16 -1.33 -2.03
CA PRO A 140 -4.63 -2.69 -2.18
C PRO A 140 -3.97 -2.91 -3.55
N VAL A 141 -4.58 -2.41 -4.64
CA VAL A 141 -4.01 -2.54 -5.99
C VAL A 141 -2.67 -1.81 -6.10
N ALA A 142 -2.55 -0.60 -5.58
CA ALA A 142 -1.32 0.20 -5.64
C ALA A 142 -0.17 -0.46 -4.86
N VAL A 143 -0.45 -1.01 -3.67
CA VAL A 143 0.54 -1.76 -2.88
C VAL A 143 1.06 -2.97 -3.66
N LEU A 144 0.14 -3.79 -4.18
CA LEU A 144 0.50 -5.02 -4.88
C LEU A 144 1.20 -4.73 -6.20
N TYR A 145 0.75 -3.73 -6.93
CA TYR A 145 1.39 -3.24 -8.15
C TYR A 145 2.82 -2.78 -7.86
N TYR A 146 3.02 -1.95 -6.84
CA TYR A 146 4.36 -1.52 -6.42
C TYR A 146 5.29 -2.71 -6.13
N LEU A 147 4.83 -3.65 -5.29
CA LEU A 147 5.62 -4.83 -4.92
C LEU A 147 5.99 -5.67 -6.14
N LEU A 148 5.05 -5.88 -7.07
CA LEU A 148 5.31 -6.61 -8.32
C LEU A 148 6.32 -5.91 -9.23
N GLN A 149 6.25 -4.58 -9.32
CA GLN A 149 7.14 -3.81 -10.22
C GLN A 149 8.54 -3.62 -9.64
N GLU A 150 8.65 -3.25 -8.37
CA GLU A 150 9.92 -2.80 -7.76
C GLU A 150 10.54 -3.80 -6.78
N ARG A 151 9.76 -4.77 -6.27
CA ARG A 151 10.17 -5.73 -5.23
C ARG A 151 9.73 -7.16 -5.55
N LYS A 152 10.13 -7.61 -6.73
CA LYS A 152 9.87 -8.98 -7.22
C LYS A 152 10.25 -10.00 -6.14
N ASN A 153 9.41 -11.03 -6.00
CA ASN A 153 9.59 -12.17 -5.07
C ASN A 153 9.24 -11.91 -3.61
N MET A 154 8.78 -10.72 -3.20
CA MET A 154 8.25 -10.54 -1.83
C MET A 154 6.96 -11.34 -1.60
N LEU A 155 6.09 -11.36 -2.62
CA LEU A 155 4.83 -12.08 -2.63
C LEU A 155 4.76 -12.99 -3.86
N LYS A 156 4.13 -14.16 -3.70
CA LYS A 156 3.78 -15.06 -4.81
C LYS A 156 2.44 -14.65 -5.41
N GLU A 157 2.20 -15.01 -6.67
CA GLU A 157 0.92 -14.71 -7.36
C GLU A 157 -0.31 -15.18 -6.55
N VAL A 158 -0.27 -16.39 -6.00
CA VAL A 158 -1.35 -16.91 -5.14
C VAL A 158 -1.58 -16.06 -3.87
N GLU A 159 -0.53 -15.42 -3.35
CA GLU A 159 -0.62 -14.56 -2.16
C GLU A 159 -1.24 -13.21 -2.53
N ILE A 160 -0.95 -12.71 -3.72
CA ILE A 160 -1.57 -11.51 -4.29
C ILE A 160 -3.06 -11.76 -4.52
N ASP A 161 -3.42 -12.90 -5.13
CA ASP A 161 -4.82 -13.29 -5.32
C ASP A 161 -5.57 -13.37 -3.99
N VAL A 162 -4.97 -13.95 -2.95
CA VAL A 162 -5.58 -14.03 -1.61
C VAL A 162 -5.80 -12.64 -1.00
N ILE A 163 -4.85 -11.71 -1.14
CA ILE A 163 -4.99 -10.33 -0.63
C ILE A 163 -6.12 -9.60 -1.36
N LEU A 164 -6.18 -9.72 -2.70
CA LEU A 164 -7.23 -9.10 -3.50
C LEU A 164 -8.60 -9.70 -3.23
N LEU A 165 -8.66 -11.02 -3.07
CA LEU A 165 -9.87 -11.75 -2.74
C LEU A 165 -10.45 -11.28 -1.40
N GLN A 166 -9.63 -11.23 -0.34
CA GLN A 166 -10.11 -10.75 0.96
C GLN A 166 -10.48 -9.26 0.91
N ALA A 167 -9.78 -8.45 0.12
CA ALA A 167 -10.09 -7.02 -0.01
C ALA A 167 -11.45 -6.78 -0.66
N ALA A 168 -11.80 -7.62 -1.63
CA ALA A 168 -13.09 -7.59 -2.27
C ALA A 168 -14.20 -8.07 -1.29
N LEU A 169 -13.90 -9.11 -0.50
CA LEU A 169 -14.87 -9.76 0.38
C LEU A 169 -15.11 -9.03 1.71
N VAL A 170 -14.18 -8.23 2.23
CA VAL A 170 -14.31 -7.71 3.61
C VAL A 170 -15.62 -6.95 3.85
N LYS A 171 -16.15 -6.25 2.85
CA LYS A 171 -17.38 -5.46 2.95
C LYS A 171 -18.66 -6.30 3.04
N VAL A 172 -18.60 -7.59 2.65
CA VAL A 172 -19.74 -8.50 2.70
C VAL A 172 -19.74 -9.41 3.92
N TYR A 173 -18.70 -9.34 4.76
CA TYR A 173 -18.62 -10.07 6.03
C TYR A 173 -19.03 -9.16 7.19
N THR A 174 -19.91 -9.66 8.05
CA THR A 174 -20.26 -9.00 9.31
C THR A 174 -19.24 -9.31 10.41
N ALA A 175 -19.26 -8.53 11.50
CA ALA A 175 -18.43 -8.82 12.66
C ALA A 175 -18.70 -10.22 13.26
N ASP A 176 -19.95 -10.69 13.20
CA ASP A 176 -20.35 -12.02 13.68
C ASP A 176 -19.80 -13.13 12.79
N ASP A 177 -19.80 -12.93 11.46
CA ASP A 177 -19.17 -13.88 10.52
C ASP A 177 -17.67 -14.02 10.85
N ILE A 178 -16.97 -12.89 11.01
CA ILE A 178 -15.53 -12.87 11.34
C ILE A 178 -15.25 -13.51 12.69
N LYS A 179 -16.15 -13.33 13.68
CA LYS A 179 -16.03 -13.97 14.99
C LYS A 179 -16.19 -15.48 14.91
N ALA A 180 -17.18 -15.96 14.16
CA ALA A 180 -17.42 -17.40 13.96
C ALA A 180 -16.21 -18.09 13.30
N MET A 181 -15.55 -17.42 12.36
CA MET A 181 -14.32 -17.90 11.71
C MET A 181 -13.17 -18.11 12.70
N SER A 182 -13.07 -17.24 13.72
CA SER A 182 -12.04 -17.33 14.76
C SER A 182 -12.06 -18.65 15.53
N ASN A 183 -13.25 -19.24 15.72
CA ASN A 183 -13.39 -20.51 16.44
C ASN A 183 -12.92 -21.71 15.58
N GLN A 184 -12.89 -21.55 14.25
CA GLN A 184 -12.47 -22.59 13.31
C GLN A 184 -10.96 -22.57 13.05
N LEU A 185 -10.33 -21.40 13.22
CA LEU A 185 -8.90 -21.16 13.02
C LEU A 185 -8.09 -21.56 14.27
N HIS A 186 -7.86 -22.86 14.46
CA HIS A 186 -7.13 -23.39 15.63
C HIS A 186 -5.64 -22.97 15.65
N SER A 187 -5.10 -22.73 16.86
CA SER A 187 -3.75 -22.20 17.17
C SER A 187 -2.54 -23.08 16.76
N GLY A 188 -2.74 -24.20 16.07
CA GLY A 188 -1.68 -25.07 15.55
C GLY A 188 -1.39 -24.89 14.06
N ASN A 189 -2.01 -23.89 13.41
CA ASN A 189 -1.96 -23.79 11.97
C ASN A 189 -0.62 -23.21 11.47
N LYS A 190 0.19 -24.08 10.85
CA LYS A 190 1.49 -23.74 10.21
C LYS A 190 1.41 -22.57 9.22
N PHE A 191 0.22 -22.25 8.70
CA PHE A 191 0.02 -21.13 7.78
C PHE A 191 0.00 -19.76 8.47
N VAL A 192 -0.25 -19.69 9.79
CA VAL A 192 -0.33 -18.43 10.55
C VAL A 192 0.94 -17.60 10.39
N ARG A 193 2.11 -18.24 10.46
CA ARG A 193 3.39 -17.55 10.26
C ARG A 193 3.47 -16.87 8.91
N ARG A 194 3.19 -17.59 7.81
CA ARG A 194 3.29 -17.02 6.46
C ARG A 194 2.24 -15.95 6.23
N VAL A 195 1.03 -16.12 6.76
CA VAL A 195 -0.02 -15.10 6.67
C VAL A 195 0.36 -13.85 7.47
N ALA A 196 0.98 -13.98 8.63
CA ALA A 196 1.49 -12.83 9.39
C ALA A 196 2.60 -12.09 8.63
N GLU A 197 3.52 -12.81 7.96
CA GLU A 197 4.53 -12.22 7.08
C GLU A 197 3.87 -11.45 5.91
N ILE A 198 2.90 -12.07 5.23
CA ILE A 198 2.16 -11.44 4.12
C ILE A 198 1.41 -10.19 4.60
N ALA A 199 0.70 -10.29 5.73
CA ALA A 199 -0.02 -9.19 6.35
C ALA A 199 0.91 -8.04 6.73
N THR A 200 2.12 -8.35 7.22
CA THR A 200 3.12 -7.35 7.57
C THR A 200 3.61 -6.59 6.34
N VAL A 201 3.96 -7.30 5.27
CA VAL A 201 4.38 -6.68 4.00
C VAL A 201 3.26 -5.81 3.42
N PHE A 202 2.04 -6.33 3.41
CA PHE A 202 0.89 -5.62 2.85
C PHE A 202 0.52 -4.37 3.66
N THR A 203 0.38 -4.49 4.99
CA THR A 203 -0.01 -3.35 5.84
C THR A 203 1.06 -2.25 5.86
N ARG A 204 2.35 -2.61 5.78
CA ARG A 204 3.43 -1.64 5.55
C ARG A 204 3.29 -0.93 4.22
N GLY A 205 2.98 -1.65 3.16
CA GLY A 205 2.67 -1.04 1.87
C GLY A 205 1.48 -0.09 1.95
N VAL A 206 0.42 -0.47 2.68
CA VAL A 206 -0.75 0.39 2.90
C VAL A 206 -0.32 1.70 3.55
N THR A 207 0.48 1.68 4.61
CA THR A 207 1.01 2.92 5.22
C THR A 207 1.74 3.80 4.20
N MET A 208 2.54 3.22 3.31
CA MET A 208 3.30 3.96 2.31
C MET A 208 2.42 4.54 1.19
N VAL A 209 1.40 3.80 0.76
CA VAL A 209 0.43 4.28 -0.23
C VAL A 209 -0.46 5.38 0.35
N LEU A 210 -0.89 5.26 1.61
CA LEU A 210 -1.61 6.35 2.30
C LEU A 210 -0.73 7.59 2.47
N PHE A 211 0.57 7.39 2.71
CA PHE A 211 1.52 8.48 2.77
C PHE A 211 1.66 9.17 1.41
N LEU A 212 1.72 8.41 0.32
CA LEU A 212 1.72 8.96 -1.04
C LEU A 212 0.41 9.71 -1.37
N LEU A 213 -0.74 9.13 -1.04
CA LEU A 213 -2.05 9.79 -1.23
C LEU A 213 -2.10 11.13 -0.49
N SER A 214 -1.61 11.17 0.75
CA SER A 214 -1.51 12.42 1.53
C SER A 214 -0.62 13.45 0.85
N ALA A 215 0.57 13.04 0.38
CA ALA A 215 1.49 13.93 -0.31
C ALA A 215 0.89 14.48 -1.61
N CYS A 216 0.07 13.69 -2.31
CA CYS A 216 -0.68 14.12 -3.49
C CYS A 216 -1.90 15.00 -3.16
N GLY A 217 -2.22 15.23 -1.88
CA GLY A 217 -3.32 16.08 -1.43
C GLY A 217 -4.68 15.41 -1.30
N PHE A 218 -4.75 14.07 -1.33
CA PHE A 218 -6.00 13.36 -1.11
C PHE A 218 -6.34 13.27 0.39
N PRO A 219 -7.62 13.40 0.77
CA PRO A 219 -8.07 13.06 2.11
C PRO A 219 -8.07 11.53 2.28
N LEU A 220 -7.82 11.04 3.50
CA LEU A 220 -7.62 9.60 3.71
C LEU A 220 -8.86 8.81 4.15
N HIS A 221 -9.98 9.46 4.50
CA HIS A 221 -11.13 8.80 5.11
C HIS A 221 -11.70 7.64 4.26
N GLU A 222 -11.70 7.75 2.93
CA GLU A 222 -12.18 6.70 2.00
C GLU A 222 -11.14 5.62 1.68
N ALA A 223 -9.89 5.83 2.13
CA ALA A 223 -8.74 4.98 1.87
C ALA A 223 -8.35 4.12 3.10
N MET A 224 -9.14 4.16 4.17
CA MET A 224 -8.79 3.55 5.44
C MET A 224 -8.69 2.02 5.39
N PRO A 225 -7.72 1.39 6.09
CA PRO A 225 -7.42 -0.04 5.98
C PRO A 225 -8.59 -0.99 6.24
N TRP A 226 -9.48 -0.64 7.16
CA TRP A 226 -10.65 -1.46 7.50
C TRP A 226 -11.66 -1.61 6.35
N LEU A 227 -11.53 -0.82 5.28
CA LEU A 227 -12.38 -0.92 4.10
C LEU A 227 -11.99 -2.06 3.14
N TYR A 228 -10.80 -2.64 3.32
CA TYR A 228 -10.23 -3.66 2.41
C TYR A 228 -9.30 -4.67 3.08
N PHE A 229 -9.20 -4.69 4.41
CA PHE A 229 -8.30 -5.63 5.08
C PHE A 229 -8.87 -6.15 6.40
N ASP A 230 -8.93 -7.48 6.51
CA ASP A 230 -9.15 -8.19 7.78
C ASP A 230 -8.20 -9.39 7.89
N GLY A 231 -7.45 -9.46 8.99
CA GLY A 231 -6.42 -10.49 9.17
C GLY A 231 -6.97 -11.92 9.34
N LYS A 232 -8.17 -12.07 9.91
CA LYS A 232 -8.83 -13.38 10.05
C LYS A 232 -9.37 -13.84 8.72
N LEU A 233 -10.00 -12.94 7.97
CA LEU A 233 -10.47 -13.22 6.61
C LEU A 233 -9.29 -13.58 5.70
N LEU A 234 -8.18 -12.83 5.76
CA LEU A 234 -6.95 -13.15 5.03
C LEU A 234 -6.48 -14.58 5.32
N LEU A 235 -6.39 -14.97 6.60
CA LEU A 235 -5.96 -16.32 6.99
C LEU A 235 -6.91 -17.40 6.46
N GLN A 236 -8.21 -17.19 6.59
CA GLN A 236 -9.20 -18.15 6.06
C GLN A 236 -9.08 -18.30 4.55
N LYS A 237 -9.04 -17.18 3.80
CA LYS A 237 -8.93 -17.22 2.33
C LYS A 237 -7.60 -17.82 1.88
N TYR A 238 -6.53 -17.61 2.65
CA TYR A 238 -5.25 -18.28 2.42
C TYR A 238 -5.37 -19.81 2.54
N ILE A 239 -6.09 -20.31 3.55
CA ILE A 239 -6.32 -21.76 3.72
C ILE A 239 -7.13 -22.31 2.55
N GLU A 240 -8.25 -21.67 2.21
CA GLU A 240 -9.11 -22.07 1.09
C GLU A 240 -8.31 -22.17 -0.23
N VAL A 241 -7.51 -21.14 -0.56
CA VAL A 241 -6.78 -21.11 -1.82
C VAL A 241 -5.52 -22.01 -1.78
N VAL A 242 -4.70 -21.93 -0.73
CA VAL A 242 -3.37 -22.56 -0.72
C VAL A 242 -3.43 -24.01 -0.26
N LYS A 243 -4.22 -24.31 0.78
CA LYS A 243 -4.35 -25.66 1.34
C LYS A 243 -5.41 -26.46 0.60
N GLU A 244 -6.60 -25.89 0.43
CA GLU A 244 -7.74 -26.59 -0.19
C GLU A 244 -7.76 -26.50 -1.72
N LYS A 245 -6.84 -25.73 -2.31
CA LYS A 245 -6.68 -25.56 -3.77
C LYS A 245 -7.95 -25.04 -4.45
N LYS A 246 -8.77 -24.29 -3.72
CA LYS A 246 -9.93 -23.60 -4.30
C LYS A 246 -9.45 -22.47 -5.20
N ASP A 247 -10.07 -22.33 -6.37
CA ASP A 247 -9.84 -21.21 -7.25
C ASP A 247 -10.43 -19.92 -6.63
N PRO A 248 -9.65 -18.83 -6.49
CA PRO A 248 -10.16 -17.54 -6.05
C PRO A 248 -11.43 -17.08 -6.78
N ILE A 249 -11.55 -17.38 -8.08
CA ILE A 249 -12.75 -17.02 -8.86
C ILE A 249 -13.96 -17.80 -8.37
N GLN A 250 -13.81 -19.10 -8.11
CA GLN A 250 -14.89 -19.93 -7.58
C GLN A 250 -15.34 -19.47 -6.19
N ILE A 251 -14.40 -19.02 -5.34
CA ILE A 251 -14.72 -18.46 -4.01
C ILE A 251 -15.55 -17.19 -4.15
N CYS A 252 -15.23 -16.32 -5.11
CA CYS A 252 -16.01 -15.12 -5.40
C CYS A 252 -17.39 -15.41 -6.01
N GLU A 253 -17.54 -16.52 -6.75
CA GLU A 253 -18.79 -16.90 -7.42
C GLU A 253 -19.77 -17.68 -6.54
N ASP A 254 -19.35 -18.05 -5.32
CA ASP A 254 -20.23 -18.60 -4.30
C ASP A 254 -21.44 -17.66 -4.08
N THR A 255 -22.63 -18.22 -3.97
CA THR A 255 -23.92 -17.50 -4.00
C THR A 255 -24.05 -16.41 -2.96
N LYS A 256 -23.28 -16.45 -1.87
CA LYS A 256 -23.25 -15.41 -0.84
C LYS A 256 -22.51 -14.13 -1.27
N HIS A 257 -21.68 -14.18 -2.31
CA HIS A 257 -20.69 -13.12 -2.61
C HIS A 257 -20.59 -12.75 -4.11
N LYS A 258 -21.55 -13.16 -4.95
CA LYS A 258 -21.49 -12.98 -6.41
C LYS A 258 -21.20 -11.56 -6.87
N ASP A 259 -21.72 -10.56 -6.16
CA ASP A 259 -21.54 -9.14 -6.51
C ASP A 259 -20.09 -8.65 -6.34
N VAL A 260 -19.25 -9.42 -5.63
CA VAL A 260 -17.85 -9.09 -5.35
C VAL A 260 -16.91 -9.54 -6.47
N CYS A 261 -17.31 -10.57 -7.23
CA CYS A 261 -16.47 -11.18 -8.27
C CYS A 261 -15.99 -10.20 -9.35
N PRO A 262 -16.84 -9.29 -9.90
CA PRO A 262 -16.39 -8.27 -10.85
C PRO A 262 -15.32 -7.34 -10.27
N THR A 263 -15.46 -6.96 -9.00
CA THR A 263 -14.50 -6.09 -8.29
C THR A 263 -13.15 -6.80 -8.12
N TYR A 264 -13.16 -8.06 -7.67
CA TYR A 264 -11.96 -8.88 -7.58
C TYR A 264 -11.23 -8.98 -8.94
N ARG A 265 -11.95 -9.32 -10.01
CA ARG A 265 -11.39 -9.44 -11.37
C ARG A 265 -10.73 -8.14 -11.83
N LYS A 266 -11.41 -7.01 -11.65
CA LYS A 266 -10.91 -5.68 -12.02
C LYS A 266 -9.65 -5.32 -11.23
N MET A 267 -9.62 -5.58 -9.91
CA MET A 267 -8.42 -5.36 -9.10
C MET A 267 -7.26 -6.25 -9.56
N ARG A 268 -7.52 -7.52 -9.85
CA ARG A 268 -6.52 -8.49 -10.30
C ARG A 268 -5.90 -8.09 -11.64
N GLU A 269 -6.71 -7.69 -12.60
CA GLU A 269 -6.27 -7.21 -13.91
C GLU A 269 -5.34 -6.00 -13.79
N LEU A 270 -5.65 -5.07 -12.89
CA LEU A 270 -4.84 -3.86 -12.69
C LEU A 270 -3.55 -4.13 -11.92
N ALA A 271 -3.60 -4.95 -10.87
CA ALA A 271 -2.41 -5.28 -10.08
C ALA A 271 -1.43 -6.18 -10.86
N MET A 272 -1.96 -7.13 -11.63
CA MET A 272 -1.21 -8.12 -12.42
C MET A 272 -1.62 -8.06 -13.90
N PRO A 273 -1.26 -6.99 -14.62
CA PRO A 273 -1.59 -6.89 -16.03
C PRO A 273 -0.92 -8.05 -16.77
N ILE A 274 -1.71 -8.78 -17.57
CA ILE A 274 -1.19 -9.85 -18.42
C ILE A 274 -0.13 -9.21 -19.31
N LYS A 275 1.11 -9.66 -19.19
CA LYS A 275 2.15 -9.26 -20.14
C LYS A 275 1.64 -9.72 -21.50
N SER A 276 1.33 -8.77 -22.40
CA SER A 276 1.22 -9.12 -23.81
C SER A 276 2.49 -9.88 -24.14
N ARG A 277 2.35 -11.13 -24.60
CA ARG A 277 3.48 -11.85 -25.21
C ARG A 277 3.96 -10.91 -26.30
N ARG A 278 5.11 -10.26 -26.08
CA ARG A 278 5.81 -9.55 -27.15
C ARG A 278 6.11 -10.63 -28.19
N SER A 279 5.30 -10.65 -29.24
CA SER A 279 5.59 -11.31 -30.51
C SER A 279 6.84 -10.68 -31.11
#